data_AF-A0A1F2U262-F1
#
_entry.id   AF-A0A1F2U262-F1
#
_cell.length_a   1.000
_cell.length_b   1.000
_cell.length_c   1.000
_cell.angle_alpha   90.00
_cell.angle_beta   90.00
_cell.angle_gamma   90.00
#
_symmetry.space_group_name_H-M   'P 1'
#
loop_
_entity.id
_entity.type
_entity.pdbx_description
1 polymer ?
#
loop_
_entity_poly.entity_id
_entity_poly.type
_entity_poly.pdbx_seq_one_letter_code
_entity_poly.pdbx_strand_id
1 'polypeptide(L)'
;MRIRATWAAALGIGFGLSLAPHAQTRRPPIASGKPKVDLVETVGCVDRKAGNPVTWWLTRAADPRITTAGFVTTTDVESAKSLPLGTNALQLIGVSDFVDAEALLQEPERSRFTTSETANATGQLRAGRKVLVKGLFIEADGQKRINLTQVISLAAICGS
;
A
#
# COMPACT_ATOMS: atom_id res chain seq x y z
N MET A 1 -63.30 30.90 30.40
CA MET A 1 -64.61 30.28 30.07
C MET A 1 -64.34 29.11 29.13
N ARG A 2 -64.67 27.89 29.55
CA ARG A 2 -64.40 26.64 28.82
C ARG A 2 -65.47 26.44 27.73
N ILE A 3 -65.08 26.15 26.50
CA ILE A 3 -65.98 25.53 25.52
C ILE A 3 -65.27 24.33 24.90
N ARG A 4 -65.99 23.20 24.97
CA ARG A 4 -65.59 21.84 24.65
C ARG A 4 -65.63 21.59 23.14
N ALA A 5 -64.78 20.66 22.71
CA ALA A 5 -64.67 20.13 21.37
C ALA A 5 -65.94 19.42 20.89
N THR A 6 -66.19 19.48 19.58
CA THR A 6 -67.00 18.52 18.83
C THR A 6 -66.19 18.02 17.64
N TRP A 7 -65.87 16.74 17.67
CA TRP A 7 -65.23 16.00 16.58
C TRP A 7 -66.30 15.56 15.58
N ALA A 8 -66.07 15.79 14.29
CA ALA A 8 -66.76 15.09 13.22
C ALA A 8 -65.73 14.20 12.51
N ALA A 9 -65.91 12.89 12.64
CA ALA A 9 -65.13 11.88 11.95
C ALA A 9 -65.57 11.84 10.47
N ALA A 10 -64.65 12.13 9.56
CA ALA A 10 -64.80 11.81 8.16
C ALA A 10 -63.80 10.69 7.80
N LEU A 11 -64.34 9.49 7.58
CA LEU A 11 -63.62 8.39 6.94
C LEU A 11 -63.28 8.80 5.50
N GLY A 12 -62.03 9.17 5.28
CA GLY A 12 -61.44 9.30 3.95
C GLY A 12 -60.40 8.20 3.76
N ILE A 13 -60.75 7.18 2.98
CA ILE A 13 -59.79 6.19 2.47
C ILE A 13 -58.91 6.90 1.45
N GLY A 14 -57.79 7.45 1.91
CA GLY A 14 -56.74 7.97 1.05
C GLY A 14 -55.69 6.90 0.82
N PHE A 15 -55.61 6.37 -0.40
CA PHE A 15 -54.43 5.67 -0.89
C PHE A 15 -53.25 6.67 -0.92
N GLY A 16 -52.56 6.81 0.21
CA GLY A 16 -51.32 7.56 0.29
C GLY A 16 -50.22 6.74 -0.36
N LEU A 17 -49.84 7.07 -1.60
CA LEU A 17 -48.53 6.71 -2.13
C LEU A 17 -47.50 7.24 -1.12
N SER A 18 -46.94 6.35 -0.31
CA SER A 18 -45.78 6.68 0.52
C SER A 18 -44.59 6.86 -0.41
N LEU A 19 -44.40 8.09 -0.89
CA LEU A 19 -43.09 8.59 -1.26
C LEU A 19 -42.28 8.67 0.03
N ALA A 20 -41.77 7.53 0.50
CA ALA A 20 -40.75 7.55 1.52
C ALA A 20 -39.58 8.34 0.94
N PRO A 21 -39.18 9.48 1.54
CA PRO A 21 -37.92 10.08 1.17
C PRO A 21 -36.89 9.00 1.48
N HIS A 22 -36.20 8.52 0.46
CA HIS A 22 -35.00 7.73 0.68
C HIS A 22 -34.05 8.69 1.40
N ALA A 23 -34.06 8.63 2.73
CA ALA A 23 -33.03 9.19 3.55
C ALA A 23 -31.77 8.44 3.13
N GLN A 24 -31.09 8.97 2.11
CA GLN A 24 -29.70 8.69 1.87
C GLN A 24 -29.03 9.08 3.18
N THR A 25 -28.79 8.09 4.04
CA THR A 25 -27.83 8.21 5.13
C THR A 25 -26.57 8.70 4.45
N ARG A 26 -26.29 10.00 4.57
CA ARG A 26 -25.01 10.58 4.18
C ARG A 26 -23.99 9.70 4.88
N ARG A 27 -23.25 8.90 4.11
CA ARG A 27 -22.04 8.28 4.63
C ARG A 27 -21.27 9.43 5.28
N PRO A 28 -20.91 9.33 6.57
CA PRO A 28 -20.06 10.34 7.16
C PRO A 28 -18.84 10.47 6.24
N PRO A 29 -18.37 11.70 5.95
CA PRO A 29 -17.16 11.87 5.16
C PRO A 29 -16.09 10.97 5.76
N ILE A 30 -15.45 10.14 4.92
CA ILE A 30 -14.30 9.33 5.34
C ILE A 30 -13.38 10.32 6.03
N ALA A 31 -13.19 10.15 7.34
CA ALA A 31 -12.34 11.06 8.10
C ALA A 31 -11.00 11.10 7.38
N SER A 32 -10.65 12.28 6.85
CA SER A 32 -9.38 12.58 6.20
C SER A 32 -8.30 12.67 7.28
N GLY A 33 -8.09 11.57 7.99
CA GLY A 33 -7.02 11.41 8.96
C GLY A 33 -5.70 11.14 8.27
N LYS A 34 -4.60 11.62 8.86
CA LYS A 34 -3.25 11.23 8.47
C LYS A 34 -3.16 9.68 8.45
N PRO A 35 -2.47 9.07 7.48
CA PRO A 35 -2.18 7.64 7.51
C PRO A 35 -1.59 7.23 8.87
N LYS A 36 -1.96 6.03 9.34
CA LYS A 36 -1.50 5.52 10.65
C LYS A 36 0.02 5.29 10.71
N VAL A 37 0.67 5.19 9.56
CA VAL A 37 2.10 4.99 9.38
C VAL A 37 2.61 5.95 8.31
N ASP A 38 3.87 6.36 8.42
CA ASP A 38 4.45 7.29 7.45
C ASP A 38 4.77 6.57 6.12
N LEU A 39 4.49 7.27 5.02
CA LEU A 39 5.03 6.91 3.72
C LEU A 39 6.49 7.38 3.68
N VAL A 40 7.39 6.48 3.33
CA VAL A 40 8.84 6.77 3.28
C VAL A 40 9.42 6.41 1.92
N GLU A 41 10.57 7.04 1.64
CA GLU A 41 11.47 6.66 0.56
C GLU A 41 12.87 6.36 1.11
N THR A 42 13.55 5.37 0.55
CA THR A 42 14.95 5.07 0.88
C THR A 42 15.63 4.31 -0.25
N VAL A 43 16.97 4.31 -0.22
CA VAL A 43 17.81 3.51 -1.11
C VAL A 43 18.52 2.41 -0.33
N GLY A 44 18.78 1.28 -0.98
CA GLY A 44 19.57 0.22 -0.39
C GLY A 44 19.78 -0.95 -1.34
N CYS A 45 20.35 -2.03 -0.79
CA CYS A 45 20.65 -3.25 -1.52
C CYS A 45 19.57 -4.29 -1.31
N VAL A 46 19.05 -4.83 -2.40
CA VAL A 46 18.11 -5.94 -2.34
C VAL A 46 18.86 -7.20 -1.92
N ASP A 47 18.37 -7.84 -0.86
CA ASP A 47 18.84 -9.13 -0.40
C ASP A 47 17.66 -10.09 -0.29
N ARG A 48 17.91 -11.36 -0.66
CA ARG A 48 16.94 -12.44 -0.61
C ARG A 48 17.47 -13.48 0.34
N LYS A 49 16.84 -13.60 1.51
CA LYS A 49 17.23 -14.57 2.54
C LYS A 49 16.45 -15.85 2.37
N ALA A 50 17.18 -16.97 2.34
CA ALA A 50 16.61 -18.31 2.29
C ALA A 50 15.76 -18.61 3.53
N GLY A 51 14.74 -19.44 3.36
CA GLY A 51 13.76 -19.80 4.38
C GLY A 51 12.47 -20.32 3.76
N ASN A 52 11.51 -20.69 4.60
CA ASN A 52 10.15 -21.01 4.18
C ASN A 52 9.14 -20.25 5.08
N PRO A 53 8.61 -19.10 4.65
CA PRO A 53 8.80 -18.48 3.33
C PRO A 53 10.17 -17.81 3.18
N VAL A 54 10.61 -17.64 1.93
CA VAL A 54 11.72 -16.75 1.58
C VAL A 54 11.38 -15.32 1.99
N THR A 55 12.36 -14.55 2.46
CA THR A 55 12.15 -13.14 2.82
C THR A 55 13.02 -12.20 2.00
N TRP A 56 12.47 -11.03 1.70
CA TRP A 56 13.15 -9.97 0.96
C TRP A 56 13.51 -8.83 1.90
N TRP A 57 14.68 -8.27 1.69
CA TRP A 57 15.26 -7.26 2.57
C TRP A 57 15.92 -6.16 1.76
N LEU A 58 15.87 -4.95 2.31
CA LEU A 58 16.70 -3.83 1.91
C LEU A 58 17.83 -3.70 2.94
N THR A 59 19.02 -4.17 2.58
CA THR A 59 20.23 -4.11 3.40
C THR A 59 21.09 -2.92 3.00
N ARG A 60 21.99 -2.49 3.89
CA ARG A 60 22.76 -1.24 3.71
C ARG A 60 21.84 -0.06 3.35
N ALA A 61 20.64 -0.06 3.91
CA ALA A 61 19.64 0.93 3.58
C ALA A 61 19.99 2.26 4.24
N ALA A 62 19.84 3.35 3.50
CA ALA A 62 19.87 4.69 4.07
C ALA A 62 18.70 4.88 5.04
N ASP A 63 18.79 5.88 5.91
CA ASP A 63 17.68 6.22 6.81
C ASP A 63 16.43 6.58 5.99
N PRO A 64 15.28 5.93 6.25
CA PRO A 64 14.04 6.25 5.54
C PRO A 64 13.63 7.70 5.73
N ARG A 65 13.37 8.39 4.61
CA ARG A 65 12.90 9.77 4.60
C ARG A 65 11.39 9.80 4.40
N ILE A 66 10.68 10.48 5.30
CA ILE A 66 9.24 10.68 5.16
C ILE A 66 8.97 11.49 3.89
N THR A 67 7.99 11.04 3.12
CA THR A 67 7.53 11.71 1.89
C THR A 67 6.01 11.73 1.83
N THR A 68 5.45 12.78 1.25
CA THR A 68 4.00 12.88 0.97
C THR A 68 3.68 12.57 -0.49
N ALA A 69 4.69 12.48 -1.36
CA ALA A 69 4.53 12.14 -2.76
C ALA A 69 4.34 10.64 -2.93
N GLY A 70 3.14 10.24 -3.38
CA GLY A 70 2.76 8.84 -3.59
C GLY A 70 3.38 8.18 -4.82
N PHE A 71 4.13 8.91 -5.64
CA PHE A 71 4.82 8.40 -6.82
C PHE A 71 6.30 8.83 -6.83
N VAL A 72 7.12 8.09 -7.58
CA VAL A 72 8.52 8.41 -7.90
C VAL A 72 8.56 9.13 -9.25
N THR A 73 9.24 10.26 -9.32
CA THR A 73 9.53 11.01 -10.55
C THR A 73 10.89 10.65 -11.13
N THR A 74 11.15 11.04 -12.38
CA THR A 74 12.49 10.91 -12.98
C THR A 74 13.55 11.67 -12.18
N THR A 75 13.23 12.86 -11.68
CA THR A 75 14.12 13.64 -10.81
C THR A 75 14.46 12.90 -9.51
N ASP A 76 13.49 12.23 -8.90
CA ASP A 76 13.72 11.41 -7.70
C ASP A 76 14.68 10.25 -8.02
N VAL A 77 14.52 9.60 -9.17
CA VAL A 77 15.41 8.51 -9.61
C VAL A 77 16.83 9.01 -9.83
N GLU A 78 17.02 10.10 -10.56
CA GLU A 78 18.37 10.65 -10.80
C GLU A 78 19.05 11.08 -9.50
N SER A 79 18.30 11.70 -8.58
CA SER A 79 18.81 12.07 -7.26
C SER A 79 19.18 10.83 -6.44
N ALA A 80 18.37 9.76 -6.51
CA ALA A 80 18.58 8.54 -5.73
C ALA A 80 19.82 7.75 -6.19
N LYS A 81 20.24 7.86 -7.46
CA LYS A 81 21.45 7.19 -7.95
C LYS A 81 22.69 7.56 -7.15
N SER A 82 22.83 8.86 -6.81
CA SER A 82 23.98 9.40 -6.07
C SER A 82 23.85 9.32 -4.54
N LEU A 83 22.68 8.94 -4.02
CA LEU A 83 22.51 8.79 -2.57
C LEU A 83 23.42 7.69 -2.01
N PRO A 84 24.13 7.95 -0.90
CA PRO A 84 24.94 6.95 -0.25
C PRO A 84 24.07 5.84 0.34
N LEU A 85 24.66 4.65 0.43
CA LEU A 85 24.09 3.56 1.21
C LEU A 85 24.23 3.86 2.71
N GLY A 86 23.40 3.20 3.52
CA GLY A 86 23.44 3.31 4.98
C GLY A 86 23.78 1.98 5.66
N THR A 87 23.32 1.84 6.89
CA THR A 87 23.59 0.67 7.75
C THR A 87 22.33 -0.11 8.13
N ASN A 88 21.15 0.38 7.75
CA ASN A 88 19.89 -0.26 8.13
C ASN A 88 19.66 -1.58 7.37
N ALA A 89 18.88 -2.45 8.00
CA ALA A 89 18.28 -3.62 7.37
C ALA A 89 16.76 -3.56 7.58
N LEU A 90 16.02 -3.45 6.49
CA LEU A 90 14.56 -3.28 6.48
C LEU A 90 13.94 -4.49 5.78
N GLN A 91 12.99 -5.17 6.40
CA GLN A 91 12.27 -6.24 5.70
C GLN A 91 11.30 -5.62 4.69
N LEU A 92 11.27 -6.17 3.48
CA LEU A 92 10.34 -5.76 2.44
C LEU A 92 9.14 -6.71 2.44
N ILE A 93 7.93 -6.14 2.48
CA ILE A 93 6.66 -6.86 2.35
C ILE A 93 5.85 -6.26 1.19
N GLY A 94 4.88 -6.99 0.65
CA GLY A 94 4.16 -6.58 -0.56
C GLY A 94 5.03 -6.67 -1.83
N VAL A 95 5.90 -7.68 -1.91
CA VAL A 95 6.93 -7.78 -2.96
C VAL A 95 6.44 -8.33 -4.30
N SER A 96 5.24 -8.92 -4.35
CA SER A 96 4.78 -9.74 -5.48
C SER A 96 4.75 -8.99 -6.82
N ASP A 97 4.46 -7.69 -6.81
CA ASP A 97 4.41 -6.87 -8.03
C ASP A 97 5.80 -6.44 -8.53
N PHE A 98 6.83 -6.64 -7.71
CA PHE A 98 8.18 -6.11 -7.93
C PHE A 98 9.23 -7.17 -8.23
N VAL A 99 9.00 -8.43 -7.83
CA VAL A 99 9.86 -9.56 -8.20
C VAL A 99 9.69 -9.93 -9.68
N ASP A 100 10.44 -10.91 -10.18
CA ASP A 100 10.18 -11.50 -11.49
C ASP A 100 9.17 -12.66 -11.39
N ALA A 101 8.65 -13.09 -12.54
CA ALA A 101 7.64 -14.13 -12.61
C ALA A 101 8.12 -15.46 -12.02
N GLU A 102 9.39 -15.83 -12.19
CA GLU A 102 9.95 -17.05 -11.60
C GLU A 102 9.92 -16.99 -10.07
N ALA A 103 10.41 -15.89 -9.48
CA ALA A 103 10.38 -15.71 -8.03
C ALA A 103 8.94 -15.63 -7.48
N LEU A 104 8.00 -15.03 -8.21
CA LEU A 104 6.59 -14.99 -7.83
C LEU A 104 5.97 -16.39 -7.77
N LEU A 105 6.26 -17.24 -8.75
CA LEU A 105 5.68 -18.59 -8.86
C LEU A 105 6.27 -19.60 -7.88
N GLN A 106 7.39 -19.26 -7.21
CA GLN A 106 7.91 -20.05 -6.09
C GLN A 106 7.02 -19.98 -4.84
N GLU A 107 6.05 -19.05 -4.78
CA GLU A 107 5.00 -19.04 -3.76
C GLU A 107 3.89 -20.08 -4.13
N PRO A 108 3.66 -21.13 -3.32
CA PRO A 108 2.75 -22.22 -3.70
C PRO A 108 1.31 -21.80 -3.98
N GLU A 109 0.83 -20.77 -3.29
CA GLU A 109 -0.53 -20.25 -3.52
C GLU A 109 -0.61 -19.43 -4.82
N ARG A 110 0.48 -18.76 -5.22
CA ARG A 110 0.52 -17.96 -6.46
C ARG A 110 0.49 -18.83 -7.71
N SER A 111 1.27 -19.92 -7.71
CA SER A 111 1.35 -20.83 -8.87
C SER A 111 0.03 -21.56 -9.18
N ARG A 112 -0.93 -21.57 -8.25
CA ARG A 112 -2.28 -22.08 -8.49
C ARG A 112 -3.17 -21.16 -9.34
N PHE A 113 -2.86 -19.86 -9.40
CA PHE A 113 -3.72 -18.85 -10.01
C PHE A 113 -3.00 -17.95 -11.02
N THR A 114 -1.73 -18.21 -11.33
CA THR A 114 -0.89 -17.37 -12.19
C THR A 114 0.13 -18.23 -12.93
N THR A 115 0.43 -17.90 -14.18
CA THR A 115 1.55 -18.46 -14.96
C THR A 115 2.62 -17.39 -15.19
N SER A 116 3.76 -17.79 -15.74
CA SER A 116 4.84 -16.85 -16.07
C SER A 116 4.40 -15.77 -17.06
N GLU A 117 3.53 -16.15 -18.00
CA GLU A 117 3.03 -15.27 -19.07
C GLU A 117 1.97 -14.29 -18.55
N THR A 118 1.26 -14.64 -17.48
CA THR A 118 0.17 -13.83 -16.91
C THR A 118 0.58 -13.09 -15.63
N ALA A 119 1.81 -13.27 -15.16
CA ALA A 119 2.29 -12.64 -13.94
C ALA A 119 2.48 -11.12 -14.13
N ASN A 120 1.79 -10.31 -13.32
CA ASN A 120 2.02 -8.87 -13.25
C ASN A 120 3.23 -8.59 -12.33
N ALA A 121 4.43 -8.81 -12.85
CA ALA A 121 5.67 -8.77 -12.07
C ALA A 121 6.74 -7.95 -12.82
N THR A 122 7.20 -6.85 -12.23
CA THR A 122 8.09 -5.90 -12.93
C THR A 122 9.56 -6.33 -12.98
N GLY A 123 9.99 -7.26 -12.12
CA GLY A 123 11.40 -7.69 -12.03
C GLY A 123 12.38 -6.63 -11.53
N GLN A 124 11.88 -5.54 -10.93
CA GLN A 124 12.72 -4.46 -10.38
C GLN A 124 13.43 -4.90 -9.09
N LEU A 125 12.77 -5.75 -8.28
CA LEU A 125 13.30 -6.30 -7.05
C LEU A 125 14.05 -7.62 -7.34
N ARG A 126 15.37 -7.54 -7.54
CA ARG A 126 16.25 -8.71 -7.66
C ARG A 126 17.43 -8.59 -6.71
N ALA A 127 17.80 -9.70 -6.10
CA ALA A 127 18.93 -9.77 -5.18
C ALA A 127 20.21 -9.20 -5.81
N GLY A 128 20.98 -8.45 -5.01
CA GLY A 128 22.22 -7.82 -5.43
C GLY A 128 22.06 -6.44 -6.07
N ARG A 129 20.86 -5.97 -6.41
CA ARG A 129 20.64 -4.64 -7.03
C ARG A 129 20.61 -3.52 -5.99
N LYS A 130 21.03 -2.32 -6.41
CA LYS A 130 20.70 -1.06 -5.70
C LYS A 130 19.33 -0.60 -6.18
N VAL A 131 18.42 -0.34 -5.26
CA VAL A 131 17.06 0.13 -5.57
C VAL A 131 16.71 1.38 -4.78
N LEU A 132 15.83 2.21 -5.34
CA LEU A 132 15.00 3.17 -4.64
C LEU A 132 13.67 2.47 -4.32
N VAL A 133 13.23 2.52 -3.07
CA VAL A 133 11.92 2.02 -2.68
C VAL A 133 11.08 3.15 -2.09
N LYS A 134 9.78 3.11 -2.36
CA LYS A 134 8.76 3.81 -1.57
C LYS A 134 7.82 2.81 -0.93
N GLY A 135 7.34 3.15 0.26
CA GLY A 135 6.38 2.30 0.94
C GLY A 135 6.01 2.78 2.33
N LEU A 136 5.10 2.04 2.97
CA LEU A 136 4.65 2.34 4.32
C LEU A 136 5.65 1.79 5.33
N PHE A 137 6.19 2.67 6.18
CA PHE A 137 7.17 2.30 7.18
C PHE A 137 6.49 1.76 8.44
N ILE A 138 6.80 0.52 8.80
CA ILE A 138 6.17 -0.18 9.91
C ILE A 138 7.26 -0.61 10.88
N GLU A 139 7.17 -0.12 12.12
CA GLU A 139 8.01 -0.58 13.23
C GLU A 139 7.12 -1.32 14.22
N ALA A 140 7.31 -2.64 14.31
CA ALA A 140 6.55 -3.50 15.20
C ALA A 140 7.42 -4.69 15.63
N ASP A 141 7.32 -5.08 16.90
CA ASP A 141 8.03 -6.23 17.49
C ASP A 141 9.55 -6.15 17.32
N GLY A 142 10.10 -4.93 17.43
CA GLY A 142 11.54 -4.68 17.26
C GLY A 142 12.04 -4.81 15.82
N GLN A 143 11.15 -5.00 14.84
CA GLN A 143 11.51 -5.16 13.45
C GLN A 143 10.98 -4.00 12.59
N LYS A 144 11.88 -3.45 11.77
CA LYS A 144 11.58 -2.40 10.78
C LYS A 144 11.22 -3.03 9.44
N ARG A 145 10.07 -2.63 8.90
CA ARG A 145 9.53 -3.15 7.63
C ARG A 145 9.07 -2.02 6.73
N ILE A 146 9.14 -2.24 5.42
CA ILE A 146 8.52 -1.38 4.42
C ILE A 146 7.53 -2.22 3.62
N ASN A 147 6.25 -1.85 3.68
CA ASN A 147 5.26 -2.36 2.74
C ASN A 147 5.38 -1.59 1.43
N LEU A 148 5.87 -2.27 0.39
CA LEU A 148 6.25 -1.65 -0.86
C LEU A 148 5.03 -1.09 -1.60
N THR A 149 5.16 0.13 -2.08
CA THR A 149 4.25 0.73 -3.04
C THR A 149 4.93 0.97 -4.38
N GLN A 150 6.25 1.17 -4.38
CA GLN A 150 7.06 1.32 -5.59
C GLN A 150 8.49 0.83 -5.39
N VAL A 151 9.07 0.23 -6.44
CA VAL A 151 10.48 -0.17 -6.50
C VAL A 151 11.06 0.26 -7.84
N ILE A 152 12.16 0.99 -7.81
CA ILE A 152 12.91 1.39 -9.00
C ILE A 152 14.34 0.88 -8.88
N SER A 153 14.79 0.08 -9.85
CA SER A 153 16.20 -0.27 -9.95
C SER A 153 17.04 0.94 -10.28
N LEU A 154 18.08 1.17 -9.48
CA LEU A 154 19.07 2.23 -9.71
C LEU A 154 20.36 1.67 -10.34
N ALA A 155 20.77 0.47 -9.94
CA ALA A 155 21.96 -0.20 -10.47
C ALA A 155 21.80 -1.72 -10.45
N ALA A 156 22.45 -2.40 -11.39
CA ALA A 156 22.45 -3.86 -11.47
C ALA A 156 23.21 -4.52 -10.31
N ILE A 157 24.22 -3.83 -9.75
CA ILE A 157 25.07 -4.30 -8.65
C ILE A 157 25.02 -3.27 -7.54
N CYS A 158 24.87 -3.71 -6.30
CA CYS A 158 24.80 -2.81 -5.16
C CYS A 158 26.19 -2.49 -4.61
N GLY A 159 26.56 -1.21 -4.63
CA GLY A 159 27.88 -0.72 -4.21
C GLY A 159 28.80 -0.36 -5.38
N SER A 160 28.29 -0.38 -6.62
CA SER A 160 28.88 0.33 -7.76
C SER A 160 28.55 1.81 -7.73
#